data_AF-A0A243WGT8-F1
#
_entry.id   AF-A0A243WGT8-F1
#
_cell.length_a   1.000
_cell.length_b   1.000
_cell.length_c   1.000
_cell.angle_alpha   90.00
_cell.angle_beta   90.00
_cell.angle_gamma   90.00
#
_symmetry.space_group_name_H-M   'P 1'
#
loop_
_entity.id
_entity.type
_entity.pdbx_description
1 polymer ?
#
loop_
_entity_poly.entity_id
_entity_poly.type
_entity_poly.pdbx_seq_one_letter_code
_entity_poly.pdbx_strand_id
1 'polypeptide(L)'
;MPSIFSRIVSGELPAYKVAEDEHHLAFLDITPLVEGHTLVIPKREVDYIFDMPPQELADLNLFAQRVAQGVRAAVPCKRIGVAVIGLEVPHAHIHLIPMNKVSDMNFANPKIKVPEERMQELAAAIMAKVPRSEPRGAAADPALATKAEETKAVREKAATTGPGESTGGQLSQLVAGLYYVSESDAPLSPVSYDAPAGELTNAALLQMLGQPADTKVETQELTYFLRNHTADKGVLNDVDLANRFKALQMYMKQELEDTTVYRLGTGPQVQVYALGKTSEGKLAGFKTVLTET
;
A
#
# COMPACT_ATOMS: atom_id res chain seq x y z
N MET A 1 39.38 0.75 0.67
CA MET A 1 39.33 -0.68 0.31
C MET A 1 38.18 -0.84 -0.67
N PRO A 2 38.32 -1.60 -1.76
CA PRO A 2 37.23 -1.84 -2.69
C PRO A 2 36.08 -2.53 -1.96
N SER A 3 34.85 -2.06 -2.16
CA SER A 3 33.66 -2.70 -1.60
C SER A 3 33.47 -4.11 -2.17
N ILE A 4 32.63 -4.92 -1.51
CA ILE A 4 32.28 -6.26 -2.01
C ILE A 4 31.67 -6.19 -3.43
N PHE A 5 30.94 -5.12 -3.75
CA PHE A 5 30.37 -4.90 -5.07
C PHE A 5 31.43 -4.56 -6.11
N SER A 6 32.46 -3.78 -5.74
CA SER A 6 33.60 -3.51 -6.62
C SER A 6 34.34 -4.81 -6.99
N ARG A 7 34.40 -5.78 -6.07
CA ARG A 7 34.95 -7.13 -6.33
C ARG A 7 34.04 -8.01 -7.19
N ILE A 8 32.72 -7.84 -7.12
CA ILE A 8 31.77 -8.47 -8.05
C ILE A 8 31.92 -7.88 -9.45
N VAL A 9 32.03 -6.56 -9.56
CA VAL A 9 32.20 -5.83 -10.83
C VAL A 9 33.50 -6.24 -11.53
N SER A 10 34.60 -6.42 -10.78
CA SER A 10 35.87 -6.90 -11.33
C SER A 10 35.89 -8.39 -11.70
N GLY A 11 34.86 -9.15 -11.31
CA GLY A 11 34.79 -10.60 -11.49
C GLY A 11 35.60 -11.40 -10.47
N GLU A 12 36.13 -10.78 -9.42
CA GLU A 12 36.83 -11.46 -8.33
C GLU A 12 35.86 -12.30 -7.48
N LEU A 13 34.62 -11.84 -7.31
CA LEU A 13 33.56 -12.56 -6.61
C LEU A 13 32.43 -12.95 -7.57
N PRO A 14 31.84 -14.14 -7.42
CA PRO A 14 30.69 -14.55 -8.22
C PRO A 14 29.44 -13.78 -7.80
N ALA A 15 28.51 -13.64 -8.74
CA ALA A 15 27.18 -13.09 -8.48
C ALA A 15 26.15 -13.71 -9.42
N TYR A 16 24.91 -13.80 -8.95
CA TYR A 16 23.75 -14.20 -9.77
C TYR A 16 23.30 -13.00 -10.62
N LYS A 17 24.09 -12.69 -11.66
CA LYS A 17 23.85 -11.55 -12.56
C LYS A 17 22.52 -11.71 -13.30
N VAL A 18 21.74 -10.64 -13.37
CA VAL A 18 20.46 -10.61 -14.07
C VAL A 18 20.41 -9.59 -15.20
N ALA A 19 21.24 -8.55 -15.14
CA ALA A 19 21.45 -7.61 -16.23
C ALA A 19 22.80 -6.92 -16.08
N GLU A 20 23.42 -6.55 -17.19
CA GLU A 20 24.69 -5.84 -17.21
C GLU A 20 24.73 -4.94 -18.45
N ASP A 21 25.18 -3.70 -18.30
CA ASP A 21 25.53 -2.82 -19.42
C ASP A 21 26.95 -2.24 -19.22
N GLU A 22 27.33 -1.23 -19.99
CA GLU A 22 28.65 -0.61 -19.89
C GLU A 22 28.93 -0.01 -18.51
N HIS A 23 27.91 0.54 -17.85
CA HIS A 23 28.06 1.35 -16.63
C HIS A 23 27.37 0.76 -15.40
N HIS A 24 26.51 -0.24 -15.56
CA HIS A 24 25.67 -0.76 -14.49
C HIS A 24 25.69 -2.29 -14.45
N LEU A 25 25.40 -2.82 -13.27
CA LEU A 25 25.25 -4.24 -13.02
C LEU A 25 24.04 -4.47 -12.11
N ALA A 26 23.24 -5.49 -12.42
CA ALA A 26 22.19 -5.98 -11.54
C ALA A 26 22.39 -7.47 -11.24
N PHE A 27 22.19 -7.84 -9.98
CA PHE A 27 22.33 -9.22 -9.50
C PHE A 27 21.44 -9.48 -8.29
N LEU A 28 21.13 -10.75 -8.03
CA LEU A 28 20.32 -11.13 -6.86
C LEU A 28 21.08 -10.89 -5.55
N ASP A 29 20.36 -10.40 -4.54
CA ASP A 29 20.85 -10.34 -3.17
C ASP A 29 20.93 -11.76 -2.59
N ILE A 30 22.07 -12.12 -2.01
CA ILE A 30 22.29 -13.43 -1.37
C ILE A 30 21.65 -13.54 0.03
N THR A 31 21.20 -12.41 0.58
CA THR A 31 20.46 -12.28 1.85
C THR A 31 19.07 -11.67 1.63
N PRO A 32 18.23 -12.27 0.78
CA PRO A 32 17.02 -11.64 0.30
C PRO A 32 15.93 -11.49 1.37
N LEU A 33 15.12 -10.43 1.27
CA LEU A 33 13.87 -10.31 2.04
C LEU A 33 12.78 -11.24 1.50
N VAL A 34 12.75 -11.40 0.18
CA VAL A 34 11.79 -12.20 -0.59
C VAL A 34 12.49 -12.73 -1.86
N GLU A 35 11.96 -13.79 -2.47
CA GLU A 35 12.51 -14.27 -3.75
C GLU A 35 12.49 -13.16 -4.81
N GLY A 36 13.58 -13.07 -5.59
CA GLY A 36 13.75 -12.04 -6.61
C GLY A 36 14.27 -10.69 -6.10
N HIS A 37 14.59 -10.54 -4.81
CA HIS A 37 15.28 -9.35 -4.30
C HIS A 37 16.59 -9.14 -5.08
N THR A 38 16.63 -8.02 -5.82
CA THR A 38 17.70 -7.71 -6.78
C THR A 38 18.36 -6.39 -6.39
N LEU A 39 19.68 -6.35 -6.46
CA LEU A 39 20.49 -5.14 -6.27
C LEU A 39 20.89 -4.59 -7.64
N VAL A 40 20.78 -3.28 -7.79
CA VAL A 40 21.19 -2.54 -8.99
C VAL A 40 22.26 -1.54 -8.60
N ILE A 41 23.44 -1.63 -9.22
CA ILE A 41 24.62 -0.84 -8.87
C ILE A 41 25.21 -0.13 -10.10
N PRO A 42 25.85 1.04 -9.94
CA PRO A 42 26.84 1.49 -10.90
C PRO A 42 28.08 0.58 -10.82
N LYS A 43 28.81 0.43 -11.93
CA LYS A 43 30.11 -0.25 -11.93
C LYS A 43 31.21 0.64 -11.35
N ARG A 44 31.05 1.95 -11.49
CA ARG A 44 31.90 2.96 -10.85
C ARG A 44 31.58 3.00 -9.36
N GLU A 45 32.59 2.78 -8.52
CA GLU A 45 32.44 2.85 -7.08
C GLU A 45 32.15 4.29 -6.64
N VAL A 46 30.94 4.49 -6.12
CA VAL A 46 30.47 5.69 -5.41
C VAL A 46 29.77 5.18 -4.18
N ASP A 47 30.08 5.70 -3.00
CA ASP A 47 29.49 5.20 -1.75
C ASP A 47 27.98 5.45 -1.70
N TYR A 48 27.59 6.72 -1.80
CA TYR A 48 26.19 7.13 -1.65
C TYR A 48 25.57 7.57 -2.97
N ILE A 49 24.33 7.17 -3.21
CA ILE A 49 23.64 7.39 -4.50
C ILE A 49 23.50 8.89 -4.84
N PHE A 50 23.38 9.76 -3.84
CA PHE A 50 23.22 11.21 -4.06
C PHE A 50 24.54 11.96 -4.23
N ASP A 51 25.68 11.27 -4.10
CA ASP A 51 26.99 11.80 -4.47
C ASP A 51 27.31 11.55 -5.96
N MET A 52 26.42 10.84 -6.66
CA MET A 52 26.54 10.60 -8.10
C MET A 52 26.20 11.86 -8.92
N PRO A 53 26.88 12.10 -10.05
CA PRO A 53 26.48 13.12 -11.00
C PRO A 53 25.03 12.91 -11.46
N PRO A 54 24.25 13.98 -11.73
CA PRO A 54 22.82 13.87 -12.06
C PRO A 54 22.52 12.92 -13.23
N GLN A 55 23.38 12.91 -14.25
CA GLN A 55 23.21 12.03 -15.41
C GLN A 55 23.42 10.56 -15.04
N GLU A 56 24.44 10.23 -14.24
CA GLU A 56 24.70 8.86 -13.77
C GLU A 56 23.57 8.37 -12.85
N LEU A 57 23.05 9.24 -11.99
CA LEU A 57 21.91 8.93 -11.14
C LEU A 57 20.64 8.61 -11.95
N ALA A 58 20.38 9.40 -13.00
CA ALA A 58 19.26 9.16 -13.91
C ALA A 58 19.44 7.85 -14.68
N ASP A 59 20.64 7.57 -15.19
CA ASP A 59 20.95 6.37 -15.96
C ASP A 59 20.84 5.10 -15.10
N LEU A 60 21.27 5.16 -13.83
CA LEU A 60 21.09 4.09 -12.86
C LEU A 60 19.60 3.78 -12.63
N ASN A 61 18.75 4.80 -12.52
CA ASN A 61 17.30 4.62 -12.34
C ASN A 61 16.62 4.06 -13.60
N LEU A 62 17.03 4.48 -14.79
CA LEU A 62 16.53 3.91 -16.05
C LEU A 62 16.93 2.45 -16.20
N PHE A 63 18.16 2.11 -15.82
CA PHE A 63 18.61 0.72 -15.75
C PHE A 63 17.80 -0.08 -14.73
N ALA A 64 17.59 0.45 -13.51
CA ALA A 64 16.75 -0.18 -12.49
C ALA A 64 15.30 -0.39 -12.94
N GLN A 65 14.71 0.56 -13.67
CA GLN A 65 13.37 0.44 -14.24
C GLN A 65 13.27 -0.76 -15.20
N ARG A 66 14.27 -0.96 -16.07
CA ARG A 66 14.32 -2.12 -16.99
C ARG A 66 14.47 -3.42 -16.22
N VAL A 67 15.35 -3.46 -15.21
CA VAL A 67 15.56 -4.63 -14.36
C VAL A 67 14.27 -4.99 -13.61
N ALA A 68 13.56 -4.00 -13.05
CA ALA A 68 12.31 -4.21 -12.33
C ALA A 68 11.21 -4.87 -13.20
N GLN A 69 11.18 -4.59 -14.50
CA GLN A 69 10.27 -5.28 -15.43
C GLN A 69 10.61 -6.77 -15.55
N GLY A 70 11.90 -7.11 -15.68
CA GLY A 70 12.36 -8.49 -15.69
C GLY A 70 12.05 -9.22 -14.38
N VAL A 71 12.31 -8.56 -13.25
CA VAL A 71 12.02 -9.09 -11.90
C VAL A 71 10.53 -9.40 -11.76
N ARG A 72 9.65 -8.45 -12.09
CA ARG A 72 8.19 -8.63 -11.99
C ARG A 72 7.66 -9.73 -12.90
N ALA A 73 8.24 -9.91 -14.08
CA ALA A 73 7.83 -10.94 -15.03
C ALA A 73 8.26 -12.35 -14.59
N ALA A 74 9.41 -12.48 -13.93
CA ALA A 74 9.92 -13.75 -13.42
C ALA A 74 9.34 -14.12 -12.04
N VAL A 75 9.05 -13.12 -11.20
CA VAL A 75 8.49 -13.29 -9.84
C VAL A 75 7.18 -12.52 -9.75
N PRO A 76 6.03 -13.19 -9.96
CA PRO A 76 4.71 -12.55 -9.90
C PRO A 76 4.47 -11.86 -8.55
N CYS A 77 4.19 -10.56 -8.59
CA CYS A 77 3.96 -9.72 -7.42
C CYS A 77 3.01 -8.56 -7.76
N LYS A 78 2.42 -7.93 -6.74
CA LYS A 78 1.56 -6.74 -6.93
C LYS A 78 2.37 -5.55 -7.42
N ARG A 79 3.55 -5.30 -6.84
CA ARG A 79 4.46 -4.19 -7.18
C ARG A 79 5.92 -4.58 -6.97
N ILE A 80 6.84 -3.83 -7.59
CA ILE A 80 8.25 -3.83 -7.21
C ILE A 80 8.48 -2.62 -6.32
N GLY A 81 8.90 -2.86 -5.08
CA GLY A 81 9.41 -1.84 -4.16
C GLY A 81 10.80 -1.40 -4.54
N VAL A 82 11.09 -0.13 -4.32
CA VAL A 82 12.40 0.48 -4.51
C VAL A 82 12.86 1.02 -3.16
N ALA A 83 14.06 0.63 -2.73
CA ALA A 83 14.69 1.19 -1.53
C ALA A 83 16.16 1.51 -1.79
N VAL A 84 16.62 2.60 -1.18
CA VAL A 84 18.05 2.95 -1.10
C VAL A 84 18.34 3.16 0.38
N ILE A 85 19.27 2.38 0.92
CA ILE A 85 19.65 2.43 2.34
C ILE A 85 21.13 2.81 2.43
N GLY A 86 22.02 1.99 1.85
CA GLY A 86 23.45 2.30 1.75
C GLY A 86 24.24 2.17 3.06
N LEU A 87 23.69 1.52 4.09
CA LEU A 87 24.36 1.38 5.39
C LEU A 87 25.20 0.11 5.50
N GLU A 88 24.88 -0.94 4.74
CA GLU A 88 25.56 -2.23 4.82
C GLU A 88 26.80 -2.31 3.92
N VAL A 89 26.69 -1.82 2.69
CA VAL A 89 27.77 -1.84 1.70
C VAL A 89 27.99 -0.41 1.19
N PRO A 90 29.22 0.15 1.37
CA PRO A 90 29.53 1.53 0.97
C PRO A 90 29.79 1.62 -0.54
N HIS A 91 28.75 1.33 -1.32
CA HIS A 91 28.72 1.40 -2.77
C HIS A 91 27.24 1.53 -3.18
N ALA A 92 26.87 2.61 -3.86
CA ALA A 92 25.52 2.98 -4.22
C ALA A 92 24.76 1.81 -4.84
N HIS A 93 23.61 1.48 -4.26
CA HIS A 93 22.79 0.38 -4.74
C HIS A 93 21.32 0.67 -4.51
N ILE A 94 20.51 0.28 -5.51
CA ILE A 94 19.06 0.28 -5.43
C ILE A 94 18.60 -1.15 -5.17
N HIS A 95 17.78 -1.33 -4.13
CA HIS A 95 17.05 -2.56 -3.88
C HIS A 95 15.77 -2.57 -4.73
N LEU A 96 15.57 -3.64 -5.50
CA LEU A 96 14.31 -3.96 -6.18
C LEU A 96 13.70 -5.18 -5.50
N ILE A 97 12.56 -5.00 -4.84
CA ILE A 97 11.94 -6.00 -3.98
C ILE A 97 10.53 -6.34 -4.51
N PRO A 98 10.25 -7.58 -4.93
CA PRO A 98 8.89 -8.04 -5.23
C PRO A 98 7.97 -7.95 -4.00
N MET A 99 6.86 -7.20 -4.09
CA MET A 99 5.96 -6.94 -2.97
C MET A 99 4.52 -7.38 -3.25
N ASN A 100 3.93 -8.07 -2.28
CA ASN A 100 2.50 -8.39 -2.20
C ASN A 100 1.80 -7.71 -1.02
N LYS A 101 2.57 -7.32 0.01
CA LYS A 101 2.16 -6.53 1.18
C LYS A 101 3.27 -5.53 1.54
N VAL A 102 2.92 -4.45 2.25
CA VAL A 102 3.89 -3.40 2.65
C VAL A 102 5.03 -3.97 3.48
N SER A 103 4.74 -4.95 4.35
CA SER A 103 5.74 -5.56 5.22
C SER A 103 6.78 -6.42 4.49
N ASP A 104 6.63 -6.71 3.20
CA ASP A 104 7.66 -7.42 2.41
C ASP A 104 8.96 -6.60 2.25
N MET A 105 8.87 -5.26 2.33
CA MET A 105 10.01 -4.34 2.27
C MET A 105 10.43 -3.84 3.66
N ASN A 106 10.22 -4.65 4.71
CA ASN A 106 10.74 -4.37 6.03
C ASN A 106 12.11 -5.04 6.22
N PHE A 107 13.18 -4.23 6.25
CA PHE A 107 14.55 -4.73 6.37
C PHE A 107 14.86 -5.40 7.72
N ALA A 108 14.02 -5.18 8.75
CA ALA A 108 14.09 -5.88 10.03
C ALA A 108 13.51 -7.31 9.99
N ASN A 109 12.82 -7.69 8.91
CA ASN A 109 12.36 -9.06 8.77
C ASN A 109 13.55 -10.04 8.67
N PRO A 110 13.38 -11.29 9.13
CA PRO A 110 14.34 -12.34 8.88
C PRO A 110 14.59 -12.52 7.38
N LYS A 111 15.85 -12.59 6.97
CA LYS A 111 16.21 -12.88 5.59
C LYS A 111 15.86 -14.34 5.28
N ILE A 112 15.31 -14.59 4.10
CA ILE A 112 14.99 -15.95 3.68
C ILE A 112 16.24 -16.64 3.14
N LYS A 113 16.27 -17.97 3.22
CA LYS A 113 17.31 -18.78 2.56
C LYS A 113 16.74 -19.32 1.25
N VAL A 114 17.38 -18.95 0.14
CA VAL A 114 17.04 -19.46 -1.19
C VAL A 114 18.15 -20.42 -1.61
N PRO A 115 17.85 -21.68 -1.98
CA PRO A 115 18.85 -22.61 -2.47
C PRO A 115 19.58 -22.08 -3.71
N GLU A 116 20.85 -22.43 -3.88
CA GLU A 116 21.68 -21.98 -5.01
C GLU A 116 21.07 -22.29 -6.37
N GLU A 117 20.54 -23.50 -6.57
CA GLU A 117 19.82 -23.89 -7.79
C GLU A 117 18.66 -22.93 -8.09
N ARG A 118 17.88 -22.59 -7.06
CA ARG A 118 16.78 -21.64 -7.17
C ARG A 118 17.25 -20.21 -7.48
N MET A 119 18.39 -19.80 -6.92
CA MET A 119 19.00 -18.50 -7.26
C MET A 119 19.43 -18.44 -8.73
N GLN A 120 20.00 -19.52 -9.26
CA GLN A 120 20.39 -19.62 -10.67
C GLN A 120 19.16 -19.57 -11.60
N GLU A 121 18.11 -20.33 -11.26
CA GLU A 121 16.83 -20.29 -11.99
C GLU A 121 16.22 -18.89 -12.02
N LEU A 122 16.14 -18.23 -10.86
CA LEU A 122 15.61 -16.88 -10.73
C LEU A 122 16.42 -15.91 -11.58
N ALA A 123 17.76 -15.97 -11.50
CA ALA A 123 18.61 -15.07 -12.26
C ALA A 123 18.43 -15.25 -13.77
N ALA A 124 18.38 -16.49 -14.25
CA ALA A 124 18.13 -16.81 -15.65
C ALA A 124 16.74 -16.34 -16.11
N ALA A 125 15.71 -16.58 -15.29
CA ALA A 125 14.34 -16.18 -15.58
C ALA A 125 14.20 -14.64 -15.66
N ILE A 126 14.83 -13.91 -14.74
CA ILE A 126 14.84 -12.45 -14.74
C ILE A 126 15.58 -11.95 -15.97
N MET A 127 16.80 -12.45 -16.22
CA MET A 127 17.63 -12.06 -17.36
C MET A 127 16.90 -12.22 -18.69
N ALA A 128 16.16 -13.32 -18.87
CA ALA A 128 15.37 -13.57 -20.07
C ALA A 128 14.20 -12.57 -20.28
N LYS A 129 13.82 -11.82 -19.24
CA LYS A 129 12.69 -10.88 -19.25
C LYS A 129 13.10 -9.41 -19.15
N VAL A 130 14.38 -9.12 -18.86
CA VAL A 130 14.86 -7.72 -18.86
C VAL A 130 14.88 -7.18 -20.30
N PRO A 131 14.16 -6.09 -20.60
CA PRO A 131 14.21 -5.48 -21.94
C PRO A 131 15.62 -5.02 -22.30
N ARG A 132 16.01 -5.19 -23.57
CA ARG A 132 17.28 -4.66 -24.09
C ARG A 132 17.27 -3.12 -24.07
N SER A 133 18.45 -2.51 -23.95
CA SER A 133 18.59 -1.06 -24.05
C SER A 133 18.30 -0.62 -25.48
N GLU A 134 17.30 0.22 -25.71
CA GLU A 134 17.17 0.94 -26.97
C GLU A 134 18.12 2.15 -26.98
N PRO A 135 18.71 2.50 -28.14
CA PRO A 135 19.48 3.74 -28.26
C PRO A 135 18.57 4.94 -27.96
N ARG A 136 19.09 5.90 -27.20
CA ARG A 136 18.37 7.10 -26.77
C ARG A 136 17.94 7.93 -27.99
N GLY A 137 16.71 7.71 -28.47
CA GLY A 137 16.04 8.45 -29.53
C GLY A 137 14.57 8.68 -29.15
N ALA A 138 14.21 9.95 -29.03
CA ALA A 138 12.88 10.54 -28.81
C ALA A 138 11.65 9.61 -28.85
N ALA A 139 10.97 9.46 -27.71
CA ALA A 139 9.58 9.86 -27.50
C ALA A 139 9.08 9.35 -26.14
N ALA A 140 8.46 10.24 -25.36
CA ALA A 140 7.52 9.81 -24.33
C ALA A 140 6.29 9.27 -25.05
N ASP A 141 5.95 8.00 -24.82
CA ASP A 141 4.75 7.39 -25.41
C ASP A 141 3.63 7.30 -24.36
N PRO A 142 2.39 7.70 -24.71
CA PRO A 142 1.27 7.82 -23.79
C PRO A 142 0.56 6.46 -23.67
N ALA A 143 1.02 5.60 -22.76
CA ALA A 143 0.41 4.29 -22.53
C ALA A 143 -0.05 4.12 -21.07
N LEU A 144 -0.94 5.01 -20.63
CA LEU A 144 -1.90 4.75 -19.55
C LEU A 144 -3.29 4.59 -20.18
N ALA A 145 -3.48 3.50 -20.93
CA ALA A 145 -4.79 3.11 -21.41
C ALA A 145 -4.96 1.59 -21.31
N THR A 146 -6.00 1.24 -20.56
CA THR A 146 -6.84 0.04 -20.63
C THR A 146 -6.23 -1.33 -20.32
N LYS A 147 -6.78 -1.94 -19.26
CA LYS A 147 -7.46 -3.25 -19.33
C LYS A 147 -8.26 -3.48 -18.06
N ALA A 148 -9.56 -3.18 -18.16
CA ALA A 148 -10.59 -3.64 -17.25
C ALA A 148 -11.51 -4.54 -18.07
N GLU A 149 -11.69 -5.77 -17.61
CA GLU A 149 -12.67 -6.83 -17.95
C GLU A 149 -11.93 -8.14 -17.64
N GLU A 150 -12.45 -9.09 -16.87
CA GLU A 150 -13.78 -9.69 -16.93
C GLU A 150 -14.27 -10.08 -15.52
N THR A 151 -15.57 -9.98 -15.24
CA THR A 151 -16.18 -10.72 -14.13
C THR A 151 -17.59 -11.12 -14.53
N LYS A 152 -17.84 -12.43 -14.57
CA LYS A 152 -19.15 -13.01 -14.88
C LYS A 152 -19.75 -13.63 -13.62
N ALA A 153 -20.95 -13.12 -13.31
CA ALA A 153 -22.04 -13.63 -12.49
C ALA A 153 -21.86 -14.93 -11.67
N VAL A 154 -22.11 -14.84 -10.35
CA VAL A 154 -23.13 -15.64 -9.64
C VAL A 154 -23.77 -14.76 -8.55
N ARG A 155 -25.10 -14.59 -8.63
CA ARG A 155 -25.96 -14.03 -7.59
C ARG A 155 -26.51 -15.16 -6.71
N GLU A 156 -26.90 -14.77 -5.49
CA GLU A 156 -27.71 -15.48 -4.49
C GLU A 156 -27.00 -16.45 -3.53
N LYS A 157 -26.90 -16.03 -2.26
CA LYS A 157 -27.94 -16.34 -1.27
C LYS A 157 -27.86 -15.38 -0.08
N ALA A 158 -28.99 -14.72 0.17
CA ALA A 158 -29.25 -13.96 1.37
C ALA A 158 -29.18 -14.88 2.60
N ALA A 159 -28.40 -14.47 3.61
CA ALA A 159 -28.45 -15.06 4.93
C ALA A 159 -29.36 -14.20 5.81
N THR A 160 -30.42 -14.84 6.24
CA THR A 160 -31.40 -14.42 7.25
C THR A 160 -30.72 -14.16 8.59
N THR A 161 -30.82 -12.95 9.13
CA THR A 161 -30.61 -12.69 10.56
C THR A 161 -31.98 -12.53 11.22
N GLY A 162 -32.27 -13.43 12.17
CA GLY A 162 -33.45 -13.38 13.01
C GLY A 162 -33.43 -12.20 13.99
N PRO A 163 -34.53 -11.96 14.72
CA PRO A 163 -34.70 -10.76 15.53
C PRO A 163 -34.00 -10.92 16.89
N GLY A 164 -33.15 -9.97 17.26
CA GLY A 164 -32.79 -9.78 18.68
C GLY A 164 -31.35 -9.42 19.06
N GLU A 165 -30.48 -8.91 18.17
CA GLU A 165 -29.19 -8.33 18.59
C GLU A 165 -29.30 -6.80 18.67
N SER A 166 -28.91 -6.23 19.81
CA SER A 166 -28.85 -4.77 20.00
C SER A 166 -27.97 -4.13 18.92
N THR A 167 -28.38 -2.99 18.38
CA THR A 167 -27.69 -2.22 17.33
C THR A 167 -26.17 -2.07 17.59
N GLY A 168 -25.73 -1.97 18.84
CA GLY A 168 -24.29 -1.90 19.19
C GLY A 168 -23.48 -3.17 18.91
N GLY A 169 -24.09 -4.36 19.01
CA GLY A 169 -23.43 -5.65 18.84
C GLY A 169 -23.09 -5.95 17.37
N GLN A 170 -24.06 -5.75 16.48
CA GLN A 170 -23.89 -5.98 15.04
C GLN A 170 -22.90 -4.99 14.41
N LEU A 171 -22.96 -3.71 14.82
CA LEU A 171 -21.99 -2.69 14.38
C LEU A 171 -20.55 -3.08 14.76
N SER A 172 -20.35 -3.58 15.98
CA SER A 172 -19.03 -4.03 16.47
C SER A 172 -18.47 -5.19 15.65
N GLN A 173 -19.32 -6.13 15.23
CA GLN A 173 -18.91 -7.23 14.35
C GLN A 173 -18.55 -6.73 12.95
N LEU A 174 -19.32 -5.79 12.40
CA LEU A 174 -19.10 -5.26 11.05
C LEU A 174 -17.79 -4.48 10.93
N VAL A 175 -17.39 -3.75 11.96
CA VAL A 175 -16.13 -2.97 11.95
C VAL A 175 -14.91 -3.80 12.33
N ALA A 176 -15.08 -4.97 12.98
CA ALA A 176 -13.98 -5.75 13.53
C ALA A 176 -12.94 -6.13 12.47
N GLY A 177 -11.72 -5.64 12.60
CA GLY A 177 -10.63 -5.92 11.66
C GLY A 177 -10.76 -5.24 10.29
N LEU A 178 -11.63 -4.23 10.16
CA LEU A 178 -11.58 -3.31 9.02
C LEU A 178 -10.56 -2.18 9.29
N TYR A 179 -9.80 -1.84 8.25
CA TYR A 179 -8.86 -0.73 8.25
C TYR A 179 -9.24 0.26 7.15
N TYR A 180 -9.34 1.53 7.51
CA TYR A 180 -9.47 2.61 6.57
C TYR A 180 -8.13 2.84 5.87
N VAL A 181 -8.06 2.40 4.63
CA VAL A 181 -6.90 2.62 3.74
C VAL A 181 -6.93 4.04 3.19
N SER A 182 -5.93 4.84 3.56
CA SER A 182 -5.65 6.19 3.04
C SER A 182 -4.16 6.26 2.61
N GLU A 183 -3.39 7.25 3.04
CA GLU A 183 -1.92 7.18 3.00
C GLU A 183 -1.34 6.27 4.08
N SER A 184 -2.07 6.08 5.17
CA SER A 184 -1.80 5.07 6.19
C SER A 184 -3.03 4.19 6.41
N ASP A 185 -2.81 2.99 6.92
CA ASP A 185 -3.87 2.08 7.36
C ASP A 185 -4.25 2.37 8.82
N ALA A 186 -5.50 2.72 9.09
CA ALA A 186 -6.01 2.96 10.44
C ALA A 186 -7.23 2.07 10.75
N PRO A 187 -7.33 1.45 11.93
CA PRO A 187 -8.48 0.59 12.24
C PRO A 187 -9.78 1.39 12.33
N LEU A 188 -10.90 0.76 11.96
CA LEU A 188 -12.23 1.25 12.33
C LEU A 188 -12.54 0.74 13.74
N SER A 189 -12.94 1.64 14.63
CA SER A 189 -13.36 1.31 16.00
C SER A 189 -14.83 1.66 16.19
N PRO A 190 -15.66 0.74 16.73
CA PRO A 190 -17.05 1.06 17.00
C PRO A 190 -17.13 2.12 18.11
N VAL A 191 -18.10 3.02 18.00
CA VAL A 191 -18.35 4.06 19.00
C VAL A 191 -19.84 4.19 19.25
N SER A 192 -20.19 4.52 20.50
CA SER A 192 -21.54 4.89 20.89
C SER A 192 -21.49 5.98 21.95
N TYR A 193 -22.35 6.98 21.81
CA TYR A 193 -22.45 8.13 22.70
C TYR A 193 -23.92 8.42 23.01
N ASP A 194 -24.18 9.03 24.15
CA ASP A 194 -25.50 9.60 24.42
C ASP A 194 -25.73 10.80 23.49
N ALA A 195 -26.90 10.87 22.85
CA ALA A 195 -27.19 11.99 21.96
C ALA A 195 -27.46 13.26 22.79
N PRO A 196 -26.94 14.42 22.37
CA PRO A 196 -27.29 15.68 23.00
C PRO A 196 -28.78 16.01 22.80
N ALA A 197 -29.35 16.78 23.73
CA ALA A 197 -30.73 17.24 23.60
C ALA A 197 -30.87 18.19 22.40
N GLY A 198 -31.59 17.75 21.35
CA GLY A 198 -31.84 18.52 20.14
C GLY A 198 -30.98 18.11 18.94
N GLU A 199 -30.68 19.06 18.05
CA GLU A 199 -29.86 18.83 16.85
C GLU A 199 -28.36 18.74 17.21
N LEU A 200 -27.63 17.83 16.55
CA LEU A 200 -26.21 17.64 16.80
C LEU A 200 -25.41 18.75 16.11
N THR A 201 -25.21 19.87 16.82
CA THR A 201 -24.34 20.95 16.36
C THR A 201 -22.86 20.57 16.47
N ASN A 202 -21.99 21.22 15.68
CA ASN A 202 -20.53 21.01 15.77
C ASN A 202 -20.00 21.27 17.18
N ALA A 203 -20.52 22.28 17.89
CA ALA A 203 -20.10 22.58 19.26
C ALA A 203 -20.47 21.43 20.22
N ALA A 204 -21.69 20.89 20.11
CA ALA A 204 -22.13 19.75 20.91
C ALA A 204 -21.33 18.48 20.59
N LEU A 205 -21.02 18.24 19.31
CA LEU A 205 -20.16 17.13 18.87
C LEU A 205 -18.76 17.23 19.48
N LEU A 206 -18.11 18.39 19.38
CA LEU A 206 -16.76 18.59 19.93
C LEU A 206 -16.74 18.41 21.45
N GLN A 207 -17.74 18.97 22.15
CA GLN A 207 -17.89 18.79 23.59
C GLN A 207 -18.07 17.31 23.97
N MET A 208 -18.92 16.57 23.25
CA MET A 208 -19.16 15.15 23.47
C MET A 208 -17.89 14.32 23.24
N LEU A 209 -17.10 14.67 22.23
CA LEU A 209 -15.86 13.97 21.88
C LEU A 209 -14.64 14.42 22.70
N GLY A 210 -14.79 15.39 23.61
CA GLY A 210 -13.70 15.97 24.40
C GLY A 210 -12.66 16.72 23.56
N GLN A 211 -13.08 17.28 22.42
CA GLN A 211 -12.23 18.02 21.50
C GLN A 211 -12.24 19.53 21.81
N PRO A 212 -11.14 20.25 21.52
CA PRO A 212 -11.11 21.71 21.63
C PRO A 212 -12.23 22.37 20.84
N ALA A 213 -12.86 23.42 21.39
CA ALA A 213 -14.01 24.09 20.78
C ALA A 213 -13.69 24.80 19.45
N ASP A 214 -12.42 25.09 19.19
CA ASP A 214 -11.88 25.68 17.97
C ASP A 214 -11.48 24.63 16.91
N THR A 215 -11.66 23.34 17.20
CA THR A 215 -11.37 22.25 16.25
C THR A 215 -12.24 22.40 15.01
N LYS A 216 -11.64 22.48 13.83
CA LYS A 216 -12.37 22.51 12.57
C LYS A 216 -13.13 21.20 12.38
N VAL A 217 -14.41 21.30 12.05
CA VAL A 217 -15.27 20.15 11.72
C VAL A 217 -15.72 20.30 10.26
N GLU A 218 -15.42 19.30 9.44
CA GLU A 218 -15.95 19.16 8.09
C GLU A 218 -16.88 17.96 8.04
N THR A 219 -18.00 18.08 7.34
CA THR A 219 -19.00 17.02 7.20
C THR A 219 -18.99 16.42 5.79
N GLN A 220 -19.30 15.13 5.72
CA GLN A 220 -19.37 14.40 4.45
C GLN A 220 -20.37 13.26 4.54
N GLU A 221 -20.95 12.93 3.39
CA GLU A 221 -21.83 11.76 3.23
C GLU A 221 -21.06 10.44 3.42
N LEU A 222 -21.64 9.49 4.18
CA LEU A 222 -21.03 8.18 4.39
C LEU A 222 -20.71 7.47 3.07
N THR A 223 -21.64 7.54 2.12
CA THR A 223 -21.48 6.88 0.80
C THR A 223 -20.28 7.44 0.05
N TYR A 224 -20.05 8.74 0.15
CA TYR A 224 -18.89 9.37 -0.48
C TYR A 224 -17.60 9.02 0.28
N PHE A 225 -17.63 9.04 1.62
CA PHE A 225 -16.47 8.72 2.45
C PHE A 225 -15.94 7.29 2.22
N LEU A 226 -16.83 6.33 2.02
CA LEU A 226 -16.49 4.92 1.77
C LEU A 226 -16.38 4.55 0.28
N ARG A 227 -16.42 5.52 -0.66
CA ARG A 227 -16.49 5.24 -2.11
C ARG A 227 -15.34 4.37 -2.65
N ASN A 228 -14.14 4.57 -2.13
CA ASN A 228 -12.97 3.78 -2.53
C ASN A 228 -12.98 2.39 -1.87
N HIS A 229 -13.54 2.29 -0.67
CA HIS A 229 -13.63 1.06 0.10
C HIS A 229 -14.80 0.16 -0.32
N THR A 230 -15.75 0.70 -1.08
CA THR A 230 -16.93 0.00 -1.59
C THR A 230 -16.90 -0.18 -3.11
N ALA A 231 -15.81 0.18 -3.77
CA ALA A 231 -15.66 0.08 -5.21
C ALA A 231 -15.76 -1.39 -5.68
N ASP A 232 -16.42 -1.62 -6.82
CA ASP A 232 -16.65 -2.97 -7.35
C ASP A 232 -15.37 -3.71 -7.73
N LYS A 233 -14.29 -2.98 -8.02
CA LYS A 233 -12.96 -3.55 -8.29
C LYS A 233 -12.26 -4.08 -7.03
N GLY A 234 -12.85 -3.91 -5.85
CA GLY A 234 -12.28 -4.29 -4.57
C GLY A 234 -11.42 -3.19 -3.94
N VAL A 235 -11.02 -3.41 -2.69
CA VAL A 235 -10.05 -2.57 -1.97
C VAL A 235 -8.69 -3.25 -2.09
N LEU A 236 -7.70 -2.61 -2.72
CA LEU A 236 -6.37 -3.22 -2.93
C LEU A 236 -6.41 -4.59 -3.67
N ASN A 237 -7.38 -4.73 -4.60
CA ASN A 237 -7.75 -5.96 -5.33
C ASN A 237 -8.36 -7.07 -4.45
N ASP A 238 -8.92 -6.72 -3.29
CA ASP A 238 -9.67 -7.61 -2.41
C ASP A 238 -11.17 -7.29 -2.48
N VAL A 239 -11.92 -8.17 -3.14
CA VAL A 239 -13.38 -8.04 -3.32
C VAL A 239 -14.13 -8.36 -2.03
N ASP A 240 -13.63 -9.31 -1.23
CA ASP A 240 -14.25 -9.68 0.04
C ASP A 240 -14.16 -8.54 1.03
N LEU A 241 -13.00 -7.86 1.09
CA LEU A 241 -12.84 -6.65 1.88
C LEU A 241 -13.81 -5.55 1.46
N ALA A 242 -13.99 -5.32 0.15
CA ALA A 242 -14.99 -4.35 -0.34
C ALA A 242 -16.42 -4.74 0.03
N ASN A 243 -16.76 -6.03 -0.01
CA ASN A 243 -18.07 -6.52 0.42
C ASN A 243 -18.32 -6.29 1.92
N ARG A 244 -17.29 -6.41 2.75
CA ARG A 244 -17.40 -6.08 4.19
C ARG A 244 -17.67 -4.60 4.42
N PHE A 245 -17.00 -3.71 3.68
CA PHE A 245 -17.30 -2.27 3.71
C PHE A 245 -18.70 -1.95 3.18
N LYS A 246 -19.16 -2.64 2.13
CA LYS A 246 -20.55 -2.52 1.63
C LYS A 246 -21.56 -2.92 2.70
N ALA A 247 -21.32 -4.03 3.41
CA ALA A 247 -22.18 -4.49 4.50
C ALA A 247 -22.24 -3.46 5.65
N LEU A 248 -21.09 -2.92 6.07
CA LEU A 248 -21.04 -1.85 7.07
C LEU A 248 -21.81 -0.60 6.62
N GLN A 249 -21.60 -0.14 5.38
CA GLN A 249 -22.30 1.02 4.83
C GLN A 249 -23.81 0.78 4.79
N MET A 250 -24.25 -0.38 4.31
CA MET A 250 -25.67 -0.73 4.24
C MET A 250 -26.31 -0.76 5.63
N TYR A 251 -25.65 -1.41 6.59
CA TYR A 251 -26.09 -1.44 7.98
C TYR A 251 -26.28 -0.04 8.55
N MET A 252 -25.28 0.82 8.46
CA MET A 252 -25.38 2.18 8.99
C MET A 252 -26.51 2.98 8.33
N LYS A 253 -26.74 2.81 7.02
CA LYS A 253 -27.84 3.51 6.32
C LYS A 253 -29.23 2.95 6.63
N GLN A 254 -29.34 1.71 7.09
CA GLN A 254 -30.62 1.04 7.38
C GLN A 254 -31.00 1.17 8.85
N GLU A 255 -30.02 1.05 9.74
CA GLU A 255 -30.23 0.98 11.19
C GLU A 255 -29.96 2.29 11.91
N LEU A 256 -29.30 3.26 11.25
CA LEU A 256 -29.01 4.57 11.83
C LEU A 256 -29.61 5.71 10.99
N GLU A 257 -30.32 6.61 11.66
CA GLU A 257 -30.87 7.83 11.06
C GLU A 257 -29.78 8.90 10.90
N ASP A 258 -29.90 9.71 9.84
CA ASP A 258 -29.04 10.88 9.56
C ASP A 258 -27.52 10.62 9.62
N THR A 259 -27.11 9.47 9.09
CA THR A 259 -25.69 9.06 9.15
C THR A 259 -24.78 10.06 8.44
N THR A 260 -23.90 10.71 9.21
CA THR A 260 -22.99 11.76 8.76
C THR A 260 -21.56 11.42 9.16
N VAL A 261 -20.60 11.74 8.29
CA VAL A 261 -19.16 11.62 8.58
C VAL A 261 -18.60 12.97 8.97
N TYR A 262 -18.00 13.05 10.15
CA TYR A 262 -17.37 14.23 10.71
C TYR A 262 -15.85 14.06 10.68
N ARG A 263 -15.15 14.96 10.00
CA ARG A 263 -13.68 15.06 9.94
C ARG A 263 -13.24 16.20 10.86
N LEU A 264 -12.43 15.88 11.85
CA LEU A 264 -12.03 16.79 12.92
C LEU A 264 -10.53 17.09 12.81
N GLY A 265 -10.19 18.37 12.63
CA GLY A 265 -8.82 18.88 12.53
C GLY A 265 -8.47 19.47 11.16
N THR A 266 -7.25 20.02 11.06
CA THR A 266 -6.74 20.72 9.86
C THR A 266 -5.34 20.27 9.44
N GLY A 267 -4.89 19.12 9.94
CA GLY A 267 -3.57 18.58 9.66
C GLY A 267 -3.60 17.39 8.71
N PRO A 268 -2.43 16.80 8.42
CA PRO A 268 -2.33 15.61 7.58
C PRO A 268 -2.92 14.37 8.24
N GLN A 269 -3.22 14.42 9.54
CA GLN A 269 -3.98 13.41 10.25
C GLN A 269 -5.22 14.06 10.86
N VAL A 270 -6.40 13.58 10.47
CA VAL A 270 -7.69 14.04 11.02
C VAL A 270 -8.43 12.88 11.65
N GLN A 271 -9.11 13.15 12.76
CA GLN A 271 -9.99 12.17 13.40
C GLN A 271 -11.31 12.13 12.64
N VAL A 272 -11.76 10.94 12.29
CA VAL A 272 -13.01 10.77 11.54
C VAL A 272 -14.01 9.99 12.38
N TYR A 273 -15.24 10.48 12.42
CA TYR A 273 -16.36 9.85 13.08
C TYR A 273 -17.52 9.73 12.10
N ALA A 274 -17.91 8.51 11.73
CA ALA A 274 -19.15 8.25 11.02
C ALA A 274 -20.22 7.92 12.05
N LEU A 275 -21.21 8.79 12.24
CA LEU A 275 -22.21 8.68 13.29
C LEU A 275 -23.63 8.82 12.71
N GLY A 276 -24.57 8.03 13.24
CA GLY A 276 -26.00 8.21 13.04
C GLY A 276 -26.76 7.91 14.33
N LYS A 277 -28.06 8.24 14.37
CA LYS A 277 -28.92 8.02 15.53
C LYS A 277 -29.53 6.62 15.50
N THR A 278 -29.43 5.89 16.60
CA THR A 278 -30.12 4.61 16.79
C THR A 278 -31.60 4.86 17.11
N SER A 279 -32.43 3.82 16.98
CA SER A 279 -33.85 3.84 17.40
C SER A 279 -34.04 4.12 18.90
N GLU A 280 -33.01 3.87 19.72
CA GLU A 280 -32.98 4.20 21.16
C GLU A 280 -32.57 5.67 21.42
N GLY A 281 -32.32 6.45 20.37
CA GLY A 281 -31.92 7.85 20.47
C GLY A 281 -30.45 8.07 20.85
N LYS A 282 -29.59 7.05 20.78
CA LYS A 282 -28.13 7.19 20.97
C LYS A 282 -27.44 7.51 19.65
N LEU A 283 -26.25 8.10 19.72
CA LEU A 283 -25.36 8.17 18.55
C LEU A 283 -24.53 6.89 18.50
N ALA A 284 -24.44 6.28 17.32
CA ALA A 284 -23.62 5.10 17.09
C ALA A 284 -22.93 5.18 15.71
N GLY A 285 -21.82 4.45 15.58
CA GLY A 285 -21.13 4.27 14.32
C GLY A 285 -19.67 3.89 14.53
N PHE A 286 -18.75 4.45 13.75
CA PHE A 286 -17.34 4.14 13.88
C PHE A 286 -16.46 5.38 13.89
N LYS A 287 -15.28 5.25 14.49
CA LYS A 287 -14.18 6.20 14.36
C LYS A 287 -12.97 5.59 13.69
N THR A 288 -12.18 6.43 13.02
CA THR A 288 -10.88 6.07 12.45
C THR A 288 -9.99 7.31 12.31
N VAL A 289 -8.75 7.13 11.87
CA VAL A 289 -7.83 8.21 11.55
C VAL A 289 -7.64 8.25 10.04
N LEU A 290 -7.79 9.42 9.47
CA LEU A 290 -7.53 9.65 8.05
C LEU A 290 -6.21 10.39 7.91
N THR A 291 -5.28 9.83 7.13
CA THR A 291 -4.00 10.45 6.80
C THR A 291 -3.98 10.86 5.32
N GLU A 292 -3.86 12.16 5.05
CA GLU A 292 -3.83 12.78 3.73
C GLU A 292 -2.82 13.95 3.77
N THR A 293 -1.77 13.93 2.93
CA THR A 293 -0.72 14.96 2.82
C THR A 293 -0.92 15.93 1.68
#